data_AF-A0A0Q0GVN7-F1
#
_entry.id   AF-A0A0Q0GVN7-F1
#
_cell.length_a   1.000
_cell.length_b   1.000
_cell.length_c   1.000
_cell.angle_alpha   90.00
_cell.angle_beta   90.00
_cell.angle_gamma   90.00
#
_symmetry.space_group_name_H-M   'P 1'
#
loop_
_entity.id
_entity.type
_entity.pdbx_description
1 polymer ?
#
loop_
_entity_poly.entity_id
_entity_poly.type
_entity_poly.pdbx_seq_one_letter_code
_entity_poly.pdbx_strand_id
1 'polypeptide(L)'
;MFDETQKASALTNELNVEFGGHSSKGIKTENQDAFAALNTQAQEKESKGVIACLADGCSSAKNAKQASQLSVTHFINEYLNTPPSWAVKKSVSKVLASLNQWLYSQSVNYNHVGQRQADWMTTFTALILKSATGYIFHLGDTRITRLREKNMEAITRDHKVNDTLTRALGAQLHQEIDVYEVELKADDIYILTCDGVHDVLPYSDIQKLIDEHTNLEHAAKAVTELAIARGSDDNVSCLLVKVNSIAKQNLDELYHSLTRRKIPPPLKVGQKIDDFTVIRELHASSRSHIYLVQQTPDTPPVVLKAPSVNFEDDVHYLQGFIREGWVGQRINHPNVMKVLNTQSQSRFLYHICEYMDGQTLSDWKHDVPHPEITQVRSIIEQIVHALRAFQRLDMVHRDLKLDNVMIDAHGKVTLIDYGTVSVAAMDESVKQIADDCPQGTVDYTAPETLISLHADFKSDMFSLGVIAYELLCSKLPYKTLPINHTPIDYSHWQYTSIRKYRADIPFWLDQALMKALAPKPELRYHAFSEFLADINKPNPLLQSSANKISIMKRAPVLVWKSISLCLFIILLCVLIIKN
;
A
#
# COMPACT_ATOMS: atom_id res chain seq x y z
N MET A 1 45.81 -5.08 15.57
CA MET A 1 45.78 -3.73 14.95
C MET A 1 44.91 -3.68 13.68
N PHE A 2 43.96 -4.61 13.54
CA PHE A 2 43.05 -4.76 12.39
C PHE A 2 41.58 -4.80 12.89
N ASP A 3 41.21 -3.89 13.82
CA ASP A 3 39.88 -3.93 14.46
C ASP A 3 39.25 -2.54 14.73
N GLU A 4 39.89 -1.46 14.28
CA GLU A 4 39.33 -0.10 14.44
C GLU A 4 38.98 0.56 13.10
N THR A 5 39.63 0.20 12.00
CA THR A 5 39.37 0.77 10.67
C THR A 5 38.11 0.22 9.99
N GLN A 6 37.62 -0.98 10.38
CA GLN A 6 36.33 -1.49 9.88
C GLN A 6 35.11 -0.96 10.66
N LYS A 7 35.29 -0.44 11.88
CA LYS A 7 34.24 0.31 12.58
C LYS A 7 34.05 1.72 12.03
N ALA A 8 35.10 2.31 11.46
CA ALA A 8 35.09 3.70 10.99
C ALA A 8 34.44 3.91 9.60
N SER A 9 34.17 2.85 8.82
CA SER A 9 33.48 2.98 7.53
C SER A 9 32.00 2.55 7.55
N ALA A 10 31.44 2.27 8.74
CA ALA A 10 30.01 2.07 8.98
C ALA A 10 29.33 3.39 9.36
N LEU A 11 29.73 4.51 8.73
CA LEU A 11 29.09 5.81 8.89
C LEU A 11 27.71 5.78 8.22
N THR A 12 26.73 5.33 9.02
CA THR A 12 25.33 5.76 9.06
C THR A 12 24.69 6.08 7.71
N ASN A 13 24.22 5.04 7.02
CA ASN A 13 23.31 5.15 5.88
C ASN A 13 21.84 5.34 6.34
N GLU A 14 21.65 6.04 7.46
CA GLU A 14 20.35 6.29 8.07
C GLU A 14 19.90 7.72 7.77
N LEU A 15 18.58 7.91 7.72
CA LEU A 15 17.98 9.23 7.69
C LEU A 15 18.33 9.94 9.01
N ASN A 16 19.22 10.92 8.92
CA ASN A 16 19.65 11.73 10.05
C ASN A 16 19.04 13.12 9.93
N VAL A 17 18.27 13.49 10.94
CA VAL A 17 17.51 14.74 10.99
C VAL A 17 17.78 15.40 12.32
N GLU A 18 18.07 16.69 12.27
CA GLU A 18 18.22 17.56 13.43
C GLU A 18 17.04 18.52 13.52
N PHE A 19 16.68 18.88 14.75
CA PHE A 19 15.54 19.73 15.03
C PHE A 19 15.94 20.91 15.90
N GLY A 20 15.20 22.00 15.76
CA GLY A 20 15.16 23.04 16.76
C GLY A 20 13.87 23.83 16.66
N GLY A 21 13.21 24.09 17.78
CA GLY A 21 11.94 24.78 17.78
C GLY A 21 11.79 25.70 18.96
N HIS A 22 11.03 26.77 18.77
CA HIS A 22 10.65 27.69 19.82
C HIS A 22 9.23 28.19 19.59
N SER A 23 8.47 28.30 20.67
CA SER A 23 7.09 28.80 20.65
C SER A 23 6.85 29.70 21.86
N SER A 24 6.21 30.83 21.63
CA SER A 24 5.93 31.84 22.65
C SER A 24 4.55 32.43 22.46
N LYS A 25 3.95 32.83 23.57
CA LYS A 25 2.65 33.54 23.57
C LYS A 25 2.70 34.91 22.87
N GLY A 26 3.89 35.44 22.59
CA GLY A 26 4.04 36.78 22.03
C GLY A 26 3.41 37.83 22.94
N ILE A 27 2.54 38.65 22.37
CA ILE A 27 1.78 39.68 23.12
C ILE A 27 0.48 39.16 23.74
N LYS A 28 0.05 37.93 23.41
CA LYS A 28 -1.18 37.34 23.94
C LYS A 28 -1.00 36.90 25.41
N THR A 29 -2.12 36.65 26.08
CA THR A 29 -2.15 36.21 27.48
C THR A 29 -1.67 34.76 27.64
N GLU A 30 -1.92 33.93 26.64
CA GLU A 30 -1.54 32.51 26.59
C GLU A 30 -0.95 32.13 25.23
N ASN A 31 -0.17 31.05 25.23
CA ASN A 31 0.33 30.41 24.01
C ASN A 31 -0.67 29.32 23.60
N GLN A 32 -1.31 29.50 22.45
CA GLN A 32 -2.28 28.59 21.85
C GLN A 32 -1.64 27.70 20.78
N ASP A 33 -0.37 27.90 20.46
CA ASP A 33 0.38 27.06 19.53
C ASP A 33 0.95 25.81 20.22
N ALA A 34 1.08 24.74 19.44
CA ALA A 34 1.79 23.54 19.83
C ALA A 34 2.63 23.03 18.65
N PHE A 35 3.82 22.51 18.95
CA PHE A 35 4.61 21.78 17.98
C PHE A 35 5.28 20.59 18.64
N ALA A 36 5.65 19.60 17.84
CA ALA A 36 6.48 18.49 18.28
C ALA A 36 7.31 17.95 17.13
N ALA A 37 8.48 17.44 17.47
CA ALA A 37 9.39 16.77 16.55
C ALA A 37 9.89 15.47 17.19
N LEU A 38 9.87 14.39 16.44
CA LEU A 38 10.28 13.06 16.91
C LEU A 38 11.19 12.38 15.89
N ASN A 39 12.43 12.13 16.33
CA ASN A 39 13.33 11.21 15.66
C ASN A 39 13.02 9.80 16.17
N THR A 40 12.36 8.98 15.35
CA THR A 40 11.93 7.64 15.74
C THR A 40 13.12 6.69 15.94
N GLN A 41 12.92 5.63 16.73
CA GLN A 41 13.95 4.62 16.97
C GLN A 41 14.29 3.87 15.68
N ALA A 42 15.49 3.27 15.57
CA ALA A 42 16.00 2.68 14.33
C ALA A 42 14.99 1.77 13.59
N GLN A 43 14.29 0.88 14.30
CA GLN A 43 13.31 -0.04 13.70
C GLN A 43 12.00 0.65 13.25
N GLU A 44 11.60 1.74 13.92
CA GLU A 44 10.42 2.53 13.57
C GLU A 44 10.73 3.54 12.47
N LYS A 45 11.96 4.07 12.43
CA LYS A 45 12.45 5.01 11.42
C LYS A 45 12.31 4.46 10.00
N GLU A 46 12.46 3.16 9.82
CA GLU A 46 12.27 2.50 8.53
C GLU A 46 10.82 2.60 8.01
N SER A 47 9.84 2.40 8.90
CA SER A 47 8.43 2.28 8.50
C SER A 47 7.65 3.59 8.64
N LYS A 48 7.96 4.38 9.68
CA LYS A 48 7.30 5.62 10.08
C LYS A 48 8.10 6.88 9.76
N GLY A 49 9.41 6.75 9.56
CA GLY A 49 10.25 7.91 9.32
C GLY A 49 10.33 8.85 10.53
N VAL A 50 10.79 10.07 10.26
CA VAL A 50 10.96 11.15 11.22
C VAL A 50 9.76 12.10 11.12
N ILE A 51 9.24 12.57 12.26
CA ILE A 51 7.98 13.31 12.34
C ILE A 51 8.25 14.73 12.85
N ALA A 52 7.66 15.73 12.23
CA ALA A 52 7.56 17.09 12.75
C ALA A 52 6.16 17.64 12.48
N CYS A 53 5.53 18.26 13.47
CA CYS A 53 4.22 18.89 13.28
C CYS A 53 4.09 20.16 14.11
N LEU A 54 3.26 21.07 13.60
CA LEU A 54 2.93 22.35 14.20
C LEU A 54 1.43 22.60 14.02
N ALA A 55 0.79 23.05 15.09
CA ALA A 55 -0.62 23.37 15.15
C ALA A 55 -0.78 24.74 15.81
N ASP A 56 -1.52 25.61 15.16
CA ASP A 56 -1.89 26.94 15.66
C ASP A 56 -3.35 26.92 16.12
N GLY A 57 -3.58 27.29 17.37
CA GLY A 57 -4.92 27.30 17.96
C GLY A 57 -5.72 28.48 17.42
N CYS A 58 -6.89 28.24 16.82
CA CYS A 58 -7.64 29.37 16.27
C CYS A 58 -8.19 30.26 17.39
N SER A 59 -7.77 31.52 17.44
CA SER A 59 -8.20 32.53 18.44
C SER A 59 -9.73 32.67 18.59
N SER A 60 -10.52 32.32 17.58
CA SER A 60 -11.99 32.34 17.65
C SER A 60 -12.61 31.19 18.46
N ALA A 61 -11.83 30.13 18.73
CA ALA A 61 -12.25 28.93 19.42
C ALA A 61 -11.99 29.03 20.93
N LYS A 62 -12.97 28.59 21.73
CA LYS A 62 -12.89 28.64 23.19
C LYS A 62 -11.76 27.79 23.78
N ASN A 63 -11.47 26.65 23.16
CA ASN A 63 -10.47 25.69 23.61
C ASN A 63 -9.31 25.56 22.61
N ALA A 64 -8.91 26.68 21.98
CA ALA A 64 -7.88 26.74 20.94
C ALA A 64 -6.58 26.05 21.37
N LYS A 65 -6.08 26.38 22.56
CA LYS A 65 -4.87 25.79 23.14
C LYS A 65 -4.97 24.28 23.34
N GLN A 66 -6.10 23.78 23.86
CA GLN A 66 -6.30 22.35 24.07
C GLN A 66 -6.42 21.62 22.73
N ALA A 67 -7.06 22.25 21.74
CA ALA A 67 -7.20 21.69 20.40
C ALA A 67 -5.85 21.51 19.70
N SER A 68 -4.96 22.52 19.73
CA SER A 68 -3.63 22.43 19.11
C SER A 68 -2.73 21.40 19.83
N GLN A 69 -2.68 21.44 21.16
CA GLN A 69 -1.88 20.50 21.97
C GLN A 69 -2.32 19.05 21.78
N LEU A 70 -3.63 18.80 21.80
CA LEU A 70 -4.17 17.48 21.56
C LEU A 70 -3.88 17.01 20.14
N SER A 71 -4.04 17.91 19.15
CA SER A 71 -3.82 17.56 17.74
C SER A 71 -2.39 17.09 17.51
N VAL A 72 -1.40 17.80 18.03
CA VAL A 72 0.02 17.43 17.94
C VAL A 72 0.30 16.11 18.66
N THR A 73 -0.12 16.00 19.93
CA THR A 73 0.21 14.84 20.78
C THR A 73 -0.48 13.56 20.29
N HIS A 74 -1.77 13.65 19.97
CA HIS A 74 -2.56 12.52 19.49
C HIS A 74 -2.11 12.07 18.11
N PHE A 75 -1.80 13.01 17.21
CA PHE A 75 -1.29 12.68 15.88
C PHE A 75 -0.03 11.82 15.94
N ILE A 76 0.98 12.23 16.73
CA ILE A 76 2.24 11.49 16.84
C ILE A 76 1.97 10.08 17.37
N ASN A 77 1.21 9.97 18.47
CA ASN A 77 0.98 8.70 19.13
C ASN A 77 0.19 7.72 18.22
N GLU A 78 -0.87 8.19 17.57
CA GLU A 78 -1.68 7.34 16.68
C GLU A 78 -0.92 6.99 15.40
N TYR A 79 -0.15 7.91 14.84
CA TYR A 79 0.65 7.66 13.64
C TYR A 79 1.69 6.55 13.87
N LEU A 80 2.39 6.56 15.00
CA LEU A 80 3.35 5.50 15.35
C LEU A 80 2.66 4.13 15.49
N ASN A 81 1.44 4.10 16.02
CA ASN A 81 0.66 2.87 16.20
C ASN A 81 -0.04 2.36 14.92
N THR A 82 0.03 3.08 13.79
CA THR A 82 -0.49 2.57 12.52
C THR A 82 0.30 1.35 12.04
N PRO A 83 -0.28 0.43 11.23
CA PRO A 83 0.47 -0.70 10.69
C PRO A 83 1.71 -0.28 9.88
N PRO A 84 2.87 -0.96 10.01
CA PRO A 84 4.11 -0.56 9.33
C PRO A 84 4.07 -0.77 7.81
N SER A 85 3.12 -1.55 7.31
CA SER A 85 2.93 -1.81 5.88
C SER A 85 2.06 -0.75 5.18
N TRP A 86 1.37 0.11 5.95
CA TRP A 86 0.58 1.20 5.39
C TRP A 86 1.49 2.29 4.84
N ALA A 87 1.10 2.83 3.67
CA ALA A 87 1.65 4.04 3.10
C ALA A 87 1.59 5.22 4.10
N VAL A 88 2.55 6.15 4.03
CA VAL A 88 2.57 7.33 4.91
C VAL A 88 1.29 8.13 4.75
N LYS A 89 0.87 8.36 3.51
CA LYS A 89 -0.38 9.07 3.17
C LYS A 89 -1.62 8.46 3.82
N LYS A 90 -1.78 7.15 3.72
CA LYS A 90 -2.93 6.45 4.31
C LYS A 90 -2.93 6.55 5.83
N SER A 91 -1.77 6.33 6.44
CA SER A 91 -1.59 6.39 7.89
C SER A 91 -1.99 7.77 8.42
N VAL A 92 -1.42 8.84 7.86
CA VAL A 92 -1.73 10.20 8.28
C VAL A 92 -3.19 10.58 8.00
N SER A 93 -3.72 10.32 6.80
CA SER A 93 -5.12 10.64 6.49
C SER A 93 -6.11 9.94 7.41
N LYS A 94 -5.84 8.69 7.82
CA LYS A 94 -6.71 7.96 8.74
C LYS A 94 -6.67 8.54 10.15
N VAL A 95 -5.47 8.90 10.64
CA VAL A 95 -5.28 9.53 11.95
C VAL A 95 -5.96 10.90 11.98
N LEU A 96 -5.71 11.75 10.97
CA LEU A 96 -6.31 13.09 10.90
C LEU A 96 -7.81 13.06 10.73
N ALA A 97 -8.38 12.12 9.97
CA ALA A 97 -9.83 11.95 9.88
C ALA A 97 -10.46 11.60 11.24
N SER A 98 -9.82 10.71 12.01
CA SER A 98 -10.28 10.34 13.37
C SER A 98 -10.20 11.52 14.33
N LEU A 99 -9.06 12.22 14.34
CA LEU A 99 -8.82 13.39 15.16
C LEU A 99 -9.81 14.53 14.83
N ASN A 100 -10.03 14.81 13.54
CA ASN A 100 -10.99 15.80 13.08
C ASN A 100 -12.42 15.48 13.55
N GLN A 101 -12.84 14.21 13.41
CA GLN A 101 -14.16 13.77 13.86
C GLN A 101 -14.32 13.95 15.38
N TRP A 102 -13.28 13.66 16.16
CA TRP A 102 -13.28 13.87 17.60
C TRP A 102 -13.41 15.35 17.96
N LEU A 103 -12.54 16.23 17.42
CA LEU A 103 -12.58 17.67 17.67
C LEU A 103 -13.91 18.30 17.26
N TYR A 104 -14.43 17.88 16.10
CA TYR A 104 -15.74 18.32 15.62
C TYR A 104 -16.85 17.89 16.58
N SER A 105 -16.82 16.65 17.09
CA SER A 105 -17.82 16.14 18.04
C SER A 105 -17.85 16.90 19.37
N GLN A 106 -16.69 17.37 19.85
CA GLN A 106 -16.60 18.19 21.07
C GLN A 106 -17.15 19.60 20.86
N SER A 107 -17.21 20.07 19.62
CA SER A 107 -17.76 21.37 19.25
C SER A 107 -19.30 21.35 19.08
N VAL A 108 -19.96 20.19 19.16
CA VAL A 108 -21.43 20.06 18.98
C VAL A 108 -22.20 20.26 20.29
N ASN A 109 -21.85 21.29 21.07
CA ASN A 109 -22.72 21.78 22.13
C ASN A 109 -23.57 22.93 21.57
N TYR A 110 -24.88 22.71 21.44
CA TYR A 110 -25.81 23.75 21.02
C TYR A 110 -25.84 24.85 22.09
N ASN A 111 -25.32 26.04 21.76
CA ASN A 111 -25.63 27.24 22.53
C ASN A 111 -27.16 27.47 22.51
N HIS A 112 -27.71 28.05 23.58
CA HIS A 112 -29.16 28.32 23.76
C HIS A 112 -29.83 29.16 22.65
N VAL A 113 -29.06 29.65 21.66
CA VAL A 113 -29.48 30.51 20.54
C VAL A 113 -29.42 29.78 19.18
N GLY A 114 -29.03 28.49 19.15
CA GLY A 114 -29.03 27.69 17.92
C GLY A 114 -27.91 28.00 16.92
N GLN A 115 -26.97 28.89 17.26
CA GLN A 115 -25.75 29.11 16.48
C GLN A 115 -24.66 28.10 16.87
N ARG A 116 -24.06 27.44 15.87
CA ARG A 116 -22.91 26.55 16.05
C ARG A 116 -21.65 27.40 16.28
N GLN A 117 -20.95 27.15 17.38
CA GLN A 117 -19.62 27.71 17.62
C GLN A 117 -18.63 26.55 17.64
N ALA A 118 -17.57 26.65 16.81
CA ALA A 118 -16.50 25.66 16.78
C ALA A 118 -15.57 25.87 17.99
N ASP A 119 -15.90 25.24 19.12
CA ASP A 119 -15.16 25.42 20.37
C ASP A 119 -13.77 24.75 20.36
N TRP A 120 -13.55 23.77 19.48
CA TRP A 120 -12.30 23.02 19.35
C TRP A 120 -11.81 23.09 17.90
N MET A 121 -11.04 24.14 17.58
CA MET A 121 -10.55 24.40 16.23
C MET A 121 -9.08 24.81 16.22
N THR A 122 -8.31 24.22 15.31
CA THR A 122 -6.87 24.47 15.17
C THR A 122 -6.42 24.21 13.74
N THR A 123 -5.36 24.90 13.31
CA THR A 123 -4.63 24.54 12.10
C THR A 123 -3.77 23.31 12.39
N PHE A 124 -3.35 22.61 11.36
CA PHE A 124 -2.48 21.47 11.52
C PHE A 124 -1.60 21.27 10.30
N THR A 125 -0.30 21.25 10.54
CA THR A 125 0.71 21.00 9.52
C THR A 125 1.68 19.96 10.03
N ALA A 126 1.87 18.88 9.26
CA ALA A 126 2.81 17.81 9.56
C ALA A 126 3.76 17.56 8.39
N LEU A 127 5.02 17.30 8.71
CA LEU A 127 6.10 16.87 7.84
C LEU A 127 6.57 15.49 8.32
N ILE A 128 6.48 14.49 7.45
CA ILE A 128 7.02 13.16 7.67
C ILE A 128 8.18 12.94 6.69
N LEU A 129 9.38 12.72 7.21
CA LEU A 129 10.56 12.43 6.40
C LEU A 129 10.82 10.91 6.45
N LYS A 130 10.71 10.22 5.32
CA LYS A 130 10.92 8.77 5.24
C LYS A 130 11.76 8.44 4.01
N SER A 131 12.87 7.75 4.22
CA SER A 131 13.85 7.45 3.15
C SER A 131 14.33 8.76 2.49
N ALA A 132 14.13 8.91 1.17
CA ALA A 132 14.44 10.10 0.40
C ALA A 132 13.22 11.00 0.10
N THR A 133 12.07 10.77 0.75
CA THR A 133 10.81 11.49 0.48
C THR A 133 10.31 12.20 1.72
N GLY A 134 9.92 13.46 1.57
CA GLY A 134 9.15 14.22 2.55
C GLY A 134 7.67 14.24 2.19
N TYR A 135 6.81 13.89 3.14
CA TYR A 135 5.36 13.94 3.01
C TYR A 135 4.83 15.06 3.88
N ILE A 136 4.11 16.02 3.28
CA ILE A 136 3.55 17.16 3.98
C ILE A 136 2.03 17.05 3.95
N PHE A 137 1.41 17.21 5.12
CA PHE A 137 -0.03 17.23 5.32
C PHE A 137 -0.38 18.56 5.94
N HIS A 138 -1.21 19.33 5.27
CA HIS A 138 -1.41 20.73 5.61
C HIS A 138 -2.89 21.10 5.64
N LEU A 139 -3.27 21.83 6.69
CA LEU A 139 -4.62 22.29 6.91
C LEU A 139 -4.63 23.56 7.77
N GLY A 140 -4.78 24.72 7.14
CA GLY A 140 -4.93 26.00 7.82
C GLY A 140 -3.99 27.03 7.21
N ASP A 141 -3.45 27.93 8.00
CA ASP A 141 -2.49 28.98 7.60
C ASP A 141 -1.10 28.80 8.23
N THR A 142 -0.81 27.65 8.85
CA THR A 142 0.56 27.30 9.22
C THR A 142 1.38 26.92 7.99
N ARG A 143 2.59 27.48 7.83
CA ARG A 143 3.34 27.36 6.58
C ARG A 143 4.56 26.44 6.70
N ILE A 144 4.81 25.61 5.68
CA ILE A 144 6.10 24.95 5.47
C ILE A 144 6.85 25.65 4.34
N THR A 145 8.05 26.13 4.65
CA THR A 145 9.01 26.67 3.68
C THR A 145 10.24 25.77 3.63
N ARG A 146 10.80 25.54 2.44
CA ARG A 146 12.07 24.82 2.25
C ARG A 146 13.17 25.82 1.95
N LEU A 147 14.27 25.73 2.69
CA LEU A 147 15.55 26.36 2.39
C LEU A 147 16.49 25.32 1.78
N ARG A 148 16.84 25.51 0.50
CA ARG A 148 17.79 24.66 -0.25
C ARG A 148 18.76 25.55 -1.02
N GLU A 149 20.07 25.34 -0.84
CA GLU A 149 21.10 26.09 -1.55
C GLU A 149 20.89 27.62 -1.49
N LYS A 150 20.51 28.14 -0.31
CA LYS A 150 20.19 29.55 -0.05
C LYS A 150 18.93 30.09 -0.74
N ASN A 151 18.09 29.23 -1.32
CA ASN A 151 16.80 29.61 -1.86
C ASN A 151 15.68 29.13 -0.94
N MET A 152 14.76 30.05 -0.59
CA MET A 152 13.57 29.76 0.21
C MET A 152 12.34 29.65 -0.68
N GLU A 153 11.60 28.57 -0.54
CA GLU A 153 10.38 28.29 -1.31
C GLU A 153 9.25 27.82 -0.38
N ALA A 154 8.10 28.49 -0.42
CA ALA A 154 6.90 28.01 0.26
C ALA A 154 6.36 26.77 -0.44
N ILE A 155 6.21 25.67 0.31
CA ILE A 155 5.65 24.42 -0.22
C ILE A 155 4.13 24.41 -0.05
N THR A 156 3.66 24.84 1.11
CA THR A 156 2.22 24.89 1.43
C THR A 156 1.60 26.23 1.05
N ARG A 157 0.27 26.24 0.92
CA ARG A 157 -0.52 27.44 0.65
C ARG A 157 -1.56 27.60 1.74
N ASP A 158 -1.68 28.82 2.25
CA ASP A 158 -2.58 29.09 3.36
C ASP A 158 -4.05 28.96 2.95
N HIS A 159 -4.85 28.38 3.83
CA HIS A 159 -6.29 28.22 3.67
C HIS A 159 -7.08 29.36 4.33
N LYS A 160 -6.76 30.62 4.00
CA LYS A 160 -7.36 31.83 4.59
C LYS A 160 -7.91 32.78 3.53
N VAL A 161 -9.05 33.42 3.82
CA VAL A 161 -9.65 34.48 3.00
C VAL A 161 -10.03 35.65 3.92
N ASN A 162 -9.50 36.84 3.66
CA ASN A 162 -9.75 38.05 4.48
C ASN A 162 -9.59 37.78 5.99
N ASP A 163 -8.46 37.20 6.39
CA ASP A 163 -8.14 36.83 7.78
C ASP A 163 -9.07 35.78 8.43
N THR A 164 -9.92 35.14 7.64
CA THR A 164 -10.77 34.04 8.10
C THR A 164 -10.29 32.70 7.54
N LEU A 165 -10.03 31.75 8.43
CA LEU A 165 -9.70 30.37 8.07
C LEU A 165 -10.86 29.69 7.33
N THR A 166 -10.56 29.14 6.16
CA THR A 166 -11.51 28.36 5.35
C THR A 166 -11.41 26.84 5.64
N ARG A 167 -10.26 26.38 6.13
CA ARG A 167 -10.03 24.98 6.53
C ARG A 167 -9.29 24.95 7.87
N ALA A 168 -9.84 24.24 8.85
CA ALA A 168 -9.23 23.97 10.15
C ALA A 168 -9.71 22.61 10.69
N LEU A 169 -8.88 21.92 11.49
CA LEU A 169 -9.31 20.71 12.19
C LEU A 169 -10.42 21.06 13.17
N GLY A 170 -11.46 20.24 13.23
CA GLY A 170 -12.63 20.46 14.06
C GLY A 170 -13.65 21.45 13.51
N ALA A 171 -13.35 22.16 12.40
CA ALA A 171 -14.27 23.13 11.82
C ALA A 171 -15.47 22.49 11.09
N GLN A 172 -15.26 21.32 10.46
CA GLN A 172 -16.29 20.60 9.71
C GLN A 172 -16.11 19.08 9.87
N LEU A 173 -17.19 18.32 9.70
CA LEU A 173 -17.17 16.85 9.86
C LEU A 173 -16.23 16.16 8.86
N HIS A 174 -16.18 16.68 7.63
CA HIS A 174 -15.29 16.20 6.58
C HIS A 174 -14.39 17.36 6.17
N GLN A 175 -13.09 17.15 6.23
CA GLN A 175 -12.09 18.12 5.79
C GLN A 175 -11.20 17.49 4.73
N GLU A 176 -10.94 18.24 3.68
CA GLU A 176 -9.91 17.90 2.71
C GLU A 176 -8.56 18.34 3.27
N ILE A 177 -7.59 17.42 3.26
CA ILE A 177 -6.23 17.67 3.71
C ILE A 177 -5.37 17.80 2.46
N ASP A 178 -4.65 18.91 2.36
CA ASP A 178 -3.69 19.08 1.28
C ASP A 178 -2.47 18.20 1.55
N VAL A 179 -2.06 17.43 0.54
CA VAL A 179 -0.94 16.49 0.64
C VAL A 179 0.10 16.79 -0.42
N TYR A 180 1.33 17.06 0.01
CA TYR A 180 2.47 17.33 -0.86
C TYR A 180 3.53 16.23 -0.68
N GLU A 181 4.16 15.81 -1.78
CA GLU A 181 5.35 14.96 -1.76
C GLU A 181 6.54 15.76 -2.28
N VAL A 182 7.64 15.76 -1.54
CA VAL A 182 8.87 16.46 -1.90
C VAL A 182 10.07 15.52 -1.83
N GLU A 183 11.00 15.68 -2.77
CA GLU A 183 12.29 14.97 -2.73
C GLU A 183 13.21 15.60 -1.68
N LEU A 184 13.79 14.77 -0.82
CA LEU A 184 14.75 15.18 0.21
C LEU A 184 16.17 15.23 -0.34
N LYS A 185 16.90 16.29 0.01
CA LYS A 185 18.35 16.38 -0.18
C LYS A 185 19.05 16.62 1.14
N ALA A 186 20.29 16.19 1.22
CA ALA A 186 21.16 16.58 2.34
C ALA A 186 21.28 18.11 2.39
N ASP A 187 21.35 18.64 3.60
CA ASP A 187 21.38 20.06 3.95
C ASP A 187 20.10 20.85 3.67
N ASP A 188 19.01 20.20 3.24
CA ASP A 188 17.69 20.84 3.21
C ASP A 188 17.25 21.22 4.64
N ILE A 189 16.70 22.42 4.79
CA ILE A 189 16.04 22.86 6.03
C ILE A 189 14.57 23.13 5.72
N TYR A 190 13.69 22.40 6.39
CA TYR A 190 12.25 22.65 6.39
C TYR A 190 11.89 23.51 7.59
N ILE A 191 11.15 24.58 7.33
CA ILE A 191 10.81 25.64 8.28
C ILE A 191 9.30 25.66 8.43
N LEU A 192 8.80 25.27 9.60
CA LEU A 192 7.39 25.30 9.96
C LEU A 192 7.13 26.54 10.81
N THR A 193 6.18 27.40 10.41
CA THR A 193 5.86 28.65 11.12
C THR A 193 4.36 28.92 11.19
N CYS A 194 3.89 29.52 12.28
CA CYS A 194 2.57 30.17 12.34
C CYS A 194 2.61 31.58 11.70
N ASP A 195 1.42 32.14 11.47
CA ASP A 195 1.21 33.45 10.80
C ASP A 195 1.87 34.60 11.55
N GLY A 196 1.87 34.56 12.88
CA GLY A 196 2.58 35.51 13.74
C GLY A 196 4.08 35.64 13.45
N VAL A 197 4.70 34.67 12.76
CA VAL A 197 6.09 34.77 12.27
C VAL A 197 6.13 35.16 10.80
N HIS A 198 5.45 34.43 9.92
CA HIS A 198 5.66 34.55 8.47
C HIS A 198 4.90 35.70 7.80
N ASP A 199 3.93 36.31 8.48
CA ASP A 199 3.28 37.55 8.01
C ASP A 199 4.11 38.80 8.34
N VAL A 200 5.02 38.69 9.33
CA VAL A 200 5.83 39.82 9.83
C VAL A 200 7.27 39.77 9.31
N LEU A 201 7.83 38.58 9.15
CA LEU A 201 9.23 38.39 8.76
C LEU A 201 9.38 37.99 7.29
N PRO A 202 10.16 38.73 6.48
CA PRO A 202 10.51 38.30 5.14
C PRO A 202 11.50 37.13 5.18
N TYR A 203 11.52 36.35 4.09
CA TYR A 203 12.39 35.18 3.96
C TYR A 203 13.88 35.48 4.16
N SER A 204 14.35 36.65 3.72
CA SER A 204 15.74 37.07 3.90
C SER A 204 16.18 37.13 5.37
N ASP A 205 15.28 37.54 6.26
CA ASP A 205 15.61 37.70 7.68
C ASP A 205 15.65 36.34 8.39
N ILE A 206 14.69 35.46 8.06
CA ILE A 206 14.66 34.08 8.58
C ILE A 206 15.93 33.33 8.15
N GLN A 207 16.28 33.39 6.87
CA GLN A 207 17.48 32.75 6.35
C GLN A 207 18.75 33.27 7.04
N LYS A 208 18.87 34.59 7.21
CA LYS A 208 20.03 35.19 7.89
C LYS A 208 20.18 34.66 9.32
N LEU A 209 19.09 34.57 10.08
CA LEU A 209 19.12 34.06 11.45
C LEU A 209 19.51 32.58 11.51
N ILE A 210 19.06 31.77 10.55
CA ILE A 210 19.46 30.36 10.44
C ILE A 210 20.97 30.26 10.12
N ASP A 211 21.48 31.07 9.20
CA ASP A 211 22.90 31.07 8.81
C ASP A 211 23.83 31.55 9.94
N GLU A 212 23.35 32.43 10.84
CA GLU A 212 24.12 32.98 11.97
C GLU A 212 24.24 32.04 13.17
N HIS A 213 23.43 30.98 13.24
CA HIS A 213 23.38 30.09 14.41
C HIS A 213 23.75 28.66 14.03
N THR A 214 24.66 28.05 14.79
CA THR A 214 25.01 26.63 14.62
C THR A 214 23.98 25.69 15.25
N ASN A 215 23.21 26.17 16.23
CA ASN A 215 22.18 25.39 16.92
C ASN A 215 20.79 25.84 16.45
N LEU A 216 19.98 24.89 15.98
CA LEU A 216 18.67 25.17 15.40
C LEU A 216 17.64 25.70 16.43
N GLU A 217 17.71 25.31 17.70
CA GLU A 217 16.80 25.87 18.73
C GLU A 217 17.11 27.35 18.97
N HIS A 218 18.40 27.72 19.01
CA HIS A 218 18.80 29.12 19.11
C HIS A 218 18.36 29.92 17.88
N ALA A 219 18.49 29.35 16.68
CA ALA A 219 17.99 29.96 15.44
C ALA A 219 16.48 30.17 15.49
N ALA A 220 15.71 29.14 15.84
CA ALA A 220 14.25 29.21 15.95
C ALA A 220 13.81 30.25 16.99
N LYS A 221 14.49 30.31 18.14
CA LYS A 221 14.25 31.33 19.17
C LYS A 221 14.51 32.74 18.63
N ALA A 222 15.65 32.97 17.98
CA ALA A 222 15.99 34.26 17.40
C ALA A 222 14.95 34.71 16.34
N VAL A 223 14.43 33.78 15.53
CA VAL A 223 13.35 34.05 14.57
C VAL A 223 12.09 34.54 15.30
N THR A 224 11.64 33.83 16.33
CA THR A 224 10.44 34.25 17.08
C THR A 224 10.64 35.56 17.85
N GLU A 225 11.82 35.81 18.41
CA GLU A 225 12.13 37.06 19.12
C GLU A 225 12.17 38.25 18.17
N LEU A 226 12.70 38.07 16.96
CA LEU A 226 12.68 39.11 15.93
C LEU A 226 11.26 39.41 15.45
N ALA A 227 10.39 38.39 15.32
CA ALA A 227 8.99 38.59 14.96
C ALA A 227 8.26 39.43 16.01
N ILE A 228 8.47 39.14 17.31
CA ILE A 228 7.94 39.95 18.41
C ILE A 228 8.48 41.38 18.36
N ALA A 229 9.79 41.55 18.14
CA ALA A 229 10.43 42.85 18.07
C ALA A 229 9.93 43.71 16.88
N ARG A 230 9.47 43.07 15.80
CA ARG A 230 8.85 43.71 14.64
C ARG A 230 7.36 43.98 14.77
N GLY A 231 6.77 43.68 15.93
CA GLY A 231 5.38 44.01 16.25
C GLY A 231 4.37 42.95 15.85
N SER A 232 4.76 41.66 15.85
CA SER A 232 3.79 40.56 15.75
C SER A 232 2.72 40.67 16.83
N ASP A 233 1.46 40.57 16.43
CA ASP A 233 0.29 40.69 17.29
C ASP A 233 -0.35 39.34 17.65
N ASP A 234 0.29 38.22 17.27
CA ASP A 234 -0.16 36.85 17.58
C ASP A 234 0.86 36.01 18.37
N ASN A 235 0.53 34.75 18.61
CA ASN A 235 1.48 33.73 19.04
C ASN A 235 2.56 33.56 17.98
N VAL A 236 3.78 33.22 18.42
CA VAL A 236 4.92 33.04 17.51
C VAL A 236 5.54 31.67 17.73
N SER A 237 5.60 30.89 16.67
CA SER A 237 6.12 29.53 16.66
C SER A 237 6.95 29.29 15.41
N CYS A 238 8.15 28.73 15.62
CA CYS A 238 9.05 28.33 14.55
C CYS A 238 9.63 26.96 14.90
N LEU A 239 9.53 26.00 13.98
CA LEU A 239 10.15 24.68 14.07
C LEU A 239 11.01 24.44 12.83
N LEU A 240 12.30 24.24 13.05
CA LEU A 240 13.32 23.95 12.04
C LEU A 240 13.62 22.46 12.02
N VAL A 241 13.67 21.90 10.81
CA VAL A 241 13.95 20.48 10.56
C VAL A 241 15.05 20.40 9.51
N LYS A 242 16.28 20.07 9.91
CA LYS A 242 17.43 19.96 9.01
C LYS A 242 17.70 18.51 8.65
N VAL A 243 17.78 18.22 7.35
CA VAL A 243 18.15 16.89 6.82
C VAL A 243 19.68 16.82 6.73
N ASN A 244 20.34 16.18 7.69
CA ASN A 244 21.79 16.03 7.70
C ASN A 244 22.26 14.95 6.70
N SER A 245 21.53 13.85 6.62
CA SER A 245 21.79 12.78 5.64
C SER A 245 20.50 12.07 5.27
N ILE A 246 20.41 11.60 4.02
CA ILE A 246 19.32 10.77 3.53
C ILE A 246 19.73 9.29 3.61
N ALA A 247 18.79 8.42 3.99
CA ALA A 247 19.01 6.97 3.90
C ALA A 247 19.03 6.55 2.43
N LYS A 248 20.08 5.86 1.96
CA LYS A 248 19.98 5.10 0.71
C LYS A 248 19.20 3.82 1.00
N GLN A 249 17.90 3.86 0.69
CA GLN A 249 16.95 2.74 0.50
C GLN A 249 17.18 1.49 1.39
N ASN A 250 16.31 1.27 2.40
CA ASN A 250 16.38 0.09 3.28
C ASN A 250 16.22 -1.26 2.58
N LEU A 251 15.50 -1.31 1.45
CA LEU A 251 15.48 -2.51 0.62
C LEU A 251 16.83 -2.73 -0.01
N ASP A 252 17.54 -1.70 -0.48
CA ASP A 252 18.90 -1.82 -0.97
C ASP A 252 19.85 -2.28 0.13
N GLU A 253 19.65 -1.92 1.41
CA GLU A 253 20.48 -2.41 2.50
C GLU A 253 20.17 -3.86 2.88
N LEU A 254 18.89 -4.25 2.95
CA LEU A 254 18.50 -5.66 3.08
C LEU A 254 19.00 -6.46 1.87
N TYR A 255 18.91 -5.90 0.66
CA TYR A 255 19.45 -6.45 -0.58
C TYR A 255 20.96 -6.56 -0.50
N HIS A 256 21.69 -5.53 -0.08
CA HIS A 256 23.14 -5.53 0.05
C HIS A 256 23.61 -6.50 1.15
N SER A 257 22.86 -6.64 2.24
CA SER A 257 23.11 -7.61 3.30
C SER A 257 22.85 -9.05 2.83
N LEU A 258 21.76 -9.28 2.09
CA LEU A 258 21.35 -10.60 1.63
C LEU A 258 22.08 -11.05 0.35
N THR A 259 22.49 -10.14 -0.54
CA THR A 259 23.39 -10.43 -1.69
C THR A 259 24.82 -10.68 -1.24
N ARG A 260 25.23 -10.22 -0.04
CA ARG A 260 26.48 -10.68 0.58
C ARG A 260 26.39 -12.13 1.06
N ARG A 261 25.19 -12.65 1.31
CA ARG A 261 25.01 -14.06 1.67
C ARG A 261 25.17 -14.92 0.42
N LYS A 262 25.78 -16.09 0.60
CA LYS A 262 26.00 -17.02 -0.50
C LYS A 262 24.72 -17.80 -0.78
N ILE A 263 24.37 -17.99 -2.04
CA ILE A 263 23.36 -18.97 -2.41
C ILE A 263 23.89 -20.35 -2.03
N PRO A 264 23.15 -21.16 -1.24
CA PRO A 264 23.60 -22.48 -0.88
C PRO A 264 23.65 -23.38 -2.13
N PRO A 265 24.66 -24.26 -2.26
CA PRO A 265 24.66 -25.25 -3.32
C PRO A 265 23.47 -26.22 -3.13
N PRO A 266 23.04 -26.92 -4.19
CA PRO A 266 22.00 -27.94 -4.08
C PRO A 266 22.36 -28.98 -3.01
N LEU A 267 21.50 -29.12 -2.01
CA LEU A 267 21.70 -30.00 -0.85
C LEU A 267 21.12 -31.39 -1.12
N LYS A 268 21.76 -32.42 -0.55
CA LYS A 268 21.29 -33.82 -0.56
C LYS A 268 20.75 -34.23 0.81
N VAL A 269 19.90 -35.25 0.83
CA VAL A 269 19.39 -35.87 2.07
C VAL A 269 20.56 -36.25 2.99
N GLY A 270 20.44 -35.88 4.26
CA GLY A 270 21.45 -36.07 5.31
C GLY A 270 22.48 -34.95 5.42
N GLN A 271 22.58 -34.04 4.45
CA GLN A 271 23.47 -32.87 4.55
C GLN A 271 22.91 -31.82 5.51
N LYS A 272 23.80 -31.00 6.07
CA LYS A 272 23.47 -29.91 6.98
C LYS A 272 23.70 -28.55 6.36
N ILE A 273 22.81 -27.61 6.66
CA ILE A 273 22.95 -26.18 6.41
C ILE A 273 22.62 -25.45 7.70
N ASP A 274 23.62 -24.76 8.26
CA ASP A 274 23.57 -24.21 9.61
C ASP A 274 23.07 -25.27 10.63
N ASP A 275 22.00 -24.98 11.38
CA ASP A 275 21.43 -25.91 12.38
C ASP A 275 20.44 -26.92 11.79
N PHE A 276 20.23 -26.92 10.48
CA PHE A 276 19.20 -27.73 9.82
C PHE A 276 19.80 -28.92 9.06
N THR A 277 19.19 -30.10 9.22
CA THR A 277 19.54 -31.32 8.47
C THR A 277 18.47 -31.61 7.43
N VAL A 278 18.86 -31.85 6.18
CA VAL A 278 17.93 -32.19 5.08
C VAL A 278 17.38 -33.60 5.28
N ILE A 279 16.06 -33.70 5.43
CA ILE A 279 15.34 -34.98 5.54
C ILE A 279 14.91 -35.44 4.15
N ARG A 280 14.37 -34.53 3.34
CA ARG A 280 13.77 -34.84 2.04
C ARG A 280 13.84 -33.64 1.10
N GLU A 281 14.07 -33.89 -0.17
CA GLU A 281 13.89 -32.89 -1.22
C GLU A 281 12.39 -32.83 -1.59
N LEU A 282 11.77 -31.65 -1.45
CA LEU A 282 10.36 -31.45 -1.78
C LEU A 282 10.21 -31.08 -3.25
N HIS A 283 11.04 -30.16 -3.72
CA HIS A 283 10.99 -29.67 -5.08
C HIS A 283 12.35 -29.06 -5.49
N ALA A 284 12.79 -29.32 -6.71
CA ALA A 284 13.89 -28.60 -7.33
C ALA A 284 13.45 -28.07 -8.70
N SER A 285 13.51 -26.75 -8.84
CA SER A 285 13.25 -26.06 -10.10
C SER A 285 14.51 -25.35 -10.58
N SER A 286 14.47 -24.79 -11.78
CA SER A 286 15.53 -23.90 -12.26
C SER A 286 15.72 -22.69 -11.35
N ARG A 287 14.64 -22.21 -10.70
CA ARG A 287 14.60 -20.97 -9.90
C ARG A 287 14.93 -21.19 -8.44
N SER A 288 14.44 -22.27 -7.83
CA SER A 288 14.56 -22.50 -6.38
C SER A 288 14.63 -23.98 -6.02
N HIS A 289 15.22 -24.24 -4.85
CA HIS A 289 15.25 -25.54 -4.20
C HIS A 289 14.47 -25.51 -2.90
N ILE A 290 13.65 -26.53 -2.67
CA ILE A 290 12.78 -26.64 -1.51
C ILE A 290 13.06 -27.97 -0.82
N TYR A 291 13.41 -27.88 0.46
CA TYR A 291 13.79 -29.02 1.28
C TYR A 291 12.90 -29.12 2.52
N LEU A 292 12.58 -30.34 2.93
CA LEU A 292 12.11 -30.63 4.28
C LEU A 292 13.34 -30.80 5.16
N VAL A 293 13.43 -30.00 6.22
CA VAL A 293 14.60 -29.97 7.11
C VAL A 293 14.20 -30.10 8.57
N GLN A 294 15.12 -30.63 9.36
CA GLN A 294 14.98 -30.84 10.80
C GLN A 294 16.04 -30.04 11.54
N GLN A 295 15.66 -29.25 12.54
CA GLN A 295 16.63 -28.57 13.41
C GLN A 295 17.16 -29.52 14.50
N THR A 296 16.24 -30.14 15.24
CA THR A 296 16.54 -31.13 16.29
C THR A 296 15.54 -32.28 16.21
N PRO A 297 15.88 -33.51 16.65
CA PRO A 297 14.94 -34.64 16.59
C PRO A 297 13.59 -34.40 17.29
N ASP A 298 13.55 -33.52 18.29
CA ASP A 298 12.36 -33.25 19.11
C ASP A 298 11.45 -32.13 18.56
N THR A 299 11.87 -31.42 17.50
CA THR A 299 11.07 -30.35 16.91
C THR A 299 10.28 -30.85 15.70
N PRO A 300 9.15 -30.22 15.32
CA PRO A 300 8.52 -30.51 14.04
C PRO A 300 9.45 -30.14 12.87
N PRO A 301 9.41 -30.88 11.75
CA PRO A 301 10.16 -30.51 10.55
C PRO A 301 9.62 -29.21 9.95
N VAL A 302 10.50 -28.47 9.28
CA VAL A 302 10.21 -27.20 8.63
C VAL A 302 10.65 -27.22 7.17
N VAL A 303 10.18 -26.27 6.37
CA VAL A 303 10.57 -26.14 4.97
C VAL A 303 11.70 -25.13 4.84
N LEU A 304 12.76 -25.50 4.14
CA LEU A 304 13.82 -24.60 3.73
C LEU A 304 13.68 -24.30 2.24
N LYS A 305 13.42 -23.04 1.88
CA LYS A 305 13.40 -22.55 0.50
C LYS A 305 14.70 -21.79 0.24
N ALA A 306 15.46 -22.19 -0.77
CA ALA A 306 16.68 -21.53 -1.21
C ALA A 306 16.56 -21.12 -2.69
N PRO A 307 17.14 -19.98 -3.09
CA PRO A 307 17.25 -19.63 -4.50
C PRO A 307 18.23 -20.60 -5.19
N SER A 308 18.08 -20.75 -6.50
CA SER A 308 19.01 -21.51 -7.33
C SER A 308 20.24 -20.68 -7.66
N VAL A 309 21.41 -21.33 -7.69
CA VAL A 309 22.69 -20.70 -8.09
C VAL A 309 22.62 -20.17 -9.53
N ASN A 310 21.77 -20.76 -10.38
CA ASN A 310 21.58 -20.30 -11.76
C ASN A 310 21.00 -18.88 -11.87
N PHE A 311 20.47 -18.33 -10.78
CA PHE A 311 19.86 -17.00 -10.72
C PHE A 311 20.66 -16.06 -9.79
N GLU A 312 21.95 -16.34 -9.56
CA GLU A 312 22.80 -15.48 -8.72
C GLU A 312 23.01 -14.07 -9.29
N ASP A 313 22.99 -13.94 -10.62
CA ASP A 313 23.13 -12.66 -11.33
C ASP A 313 21.78 -11.99 -11.64
N ASP A 314 20.65 -12.67 -11.41
CA ASP A 314 19.31 -12.13 -11.65
C ASP A 314 18.84 -11.32 -10.44
N VAL A 315 19.19 -10.03 -10.45
CA VAL A 315 18.83 -9.09 -9.40
C VAL A 315 17.32 -9.08 -9.16
N HIS A 316 16.49 -9.00 -10.20
CA HIS A 316 15.04 -8.93 -10.04
C HIS A 316 14.46 -10.19 -9.36
N TYR A 317 14.99 -11.36 -9.70
CA TYR A 317 14.60 -12.61 -9.04
C TYR A 317 15.00 -12.62 -7.55
N LEU A 318 16.26 -12.32 -7.24
CA LEU A 318 16.74 -12.26 -5.86
C LEU A 318 15.96 -11.22 -5.07
N GLN A 319 15.57 -10.13 -5.72
CA GLN A 319 14.73 -9.10 -5.15
C GLN A 319 13.37 -9.66 -4.70
N GLY A 320 12.69 -10.37 -5.60
CA GLY A 320 11.45 -11.06 -5.30
C GLY A 320 11.60 -12.10 -4.18
N PHE A 321 12.69 -12.88 -4.18
CA PHE A 321 12.95 -13.90 -3.15
C PHE A 321 13.11 -13.28 -1.76
N ILE A 322 13.81 -12.15 -1.65
CA ILE A 322 14.01 -11.45 -0.38
C ILE A 322 12.71 -10.80 0.09
N ARG A 323 11.96 -10.20 -0.83
CA ARG A 323 10.62 -9.65 -0.58
C ARG A 323 9.68 -10.72 -0.04
N GLU A 324 9.74 -11.94 -0.58
CA GLU A 324 8.96 -13.08 -0.08
C GLU A 324 9.18 -13.30 1.42
N GLY A 325 10.44 -13.45 1.85
CA GLY A 325 10.77 -13.64 3.26
C GLY A 325 10.33 -12.47 4.14
N TRP A 326 10.48 -11.23 3.66
CA TRP A 326 10.07 -10.02 4.38
C TRP A 326 8.55 -9.97 4.60
N VAL A 327 7.77 -10.31 3.58
CA VAL A 327 6.30 -10.36 3.61
C VAL A 327 5.83 -11.49 4.53
N GLY A 328 6.37 -12.69 4.37
CA GLY A 328 5.94 -13.87 5.13
C GLY A 328 6.21 -13.79 6.64
N GLN A 329 7.16 -12.97 7.08
CA GLN A 329 7.39 -12.70 8.50
C GLN A 329 6.37 -11.73 9.11
N ARG A 330 5.69 -10.92 8.28
CA ARG A 330 4.79 -9.84 8.72
C ARG A 330 3.31 -10.21 8.58
N ILE A 331 3.00 -11.19 7.73
CA ILE A 331 1.63 -11.72 7.63
C ILE A 331 1.48 -12.90 8.59
N ASN A 332 0.54 -12.77 9.53
CA ASN A 332 0.15 -13.88 10.40
C ASN A 332 -1.33 -14.19 10.19
N HIS A 333 -1.62 -15.23 9.40
CA HIS A 333 -2.98 -15.63 9.05
C HIS A 333 -3.06 -17.14 8.78
N PRO A 334 -4.11 -17.86 9.22
CA PRO A 334 -4.20 -19.32 9.09
C PRO A 334 -4.21 -19.83 7.64
N ASN A 335 -4.62 -18.98 6.68
CA ASN A 335 -4.65 -19.30 5.24
C ASN A 335 -3.46 -18.71 4.46
N VAL A 336 -2.39 -18.29 5.14
CA VAL A 336 -1.14 -17.81 4.51
C VAL A 336 0.03 -18.53 5.15
N MET A 337 0.92 -19.10 4.34
CA MET A 337 2.10 -19.80 4.85
C MET A 337 2.96 -18.87 5.69
N LYS A 338 3.34 -19.30 6.89
CA LYS A 338 4.20 -18.53 7.80
C LYS A 338 5.68 -18.73 7.47
N VAL A 339 6.42 -17.61 7.37
CA VAL A 339 7.90 -17.61 7.40
C VAL A 339 8.38 -17.45 8.83
N LEU A 340 9.26 -18.36 9.27
CA LEU A 340 9.82 -18.39 10.62
C LEU A 340 11.06 -17.48 10.70
N ASN A 341 11.05 -16.54 11.65
CA ASN A 341 12.16 -15.64 11.89
C ASN A 341 13.33 -16.39 12.58
N THR A 342 14.29 -16.87 11.79
CA THR A 342 15.35 -17.77 12.28
C THR A 342 16.77 -17.33 11.91
N GLN A 343 16.96 -16.19 11.22
CA GLN A 343 18.21 -15.96 10.46
C GLN A 343 18.86 -14.57 10.57
N SER A 344 19.09 -14.08 11.78
CA SER A 344 19.91 -12.87 11.91
C SER A 344 21.40 -13.11 11.56
N GLN A 345 21.91 -14.36 11.58
CA GLN A 345 23.35 -14.65 11.50
C GLN A 345 23.80 -15.65 10.41
N SER A 346 22.91 -16.18 9.56
CA SER A 346 23.32 -17.15 8.53
C SER A 346 24.18 -16.50 7.44
N ARG A 347 25.19 -17.23 6.94
CA ARG A 347 25.99 -16.87 5.77
C ARG A 347 25.32 -17.24 4.43
N PHE A 348 24.23 -17.99 4.48
CA PHE A 348 23.50 -18.47 3.30
C PHE A 348 22.18 -17.74 3.11
N LEU A 349 21.75 -17.61 1.86
CA LEU A 349 20.45 -17.04 1.51
C LEU A 349 19.41 -18.17 1.42
N TYR A 350 18.52 -18.27 2.40
CA TYR A 350 17.36 -19.16 2.38
C TYR A 350 16.26 -18.60 3.31
N HIS A 351 15.04 -19.12 3.21
CA HIS A 351 13.95 -18.84 4.16
C HIS A 351 13.50 -20.14 4.81
N ILE A 352 13.13 -20.07 6.09
CA ILE A 352 12.48 -21.18 6.79
C ILE A 352 10.99 -20.90 6.85
N CYS A 353 10.18 -21.84 6.38
CA CYS A 353 8.73 -21.78 6.36
C CYS A 353 8.14 -22.94 7.17
N GLU A 354 6.89 -22.79 7.60
CA GLU A 354 6.15 -23.92 8.16
C GLU A 354 6.00 -25.06 7.13
N TYR A 355 6.07 -26.31 7.59
CA TYR A 355 5.74 -27.45 6.75
C TYR A 355 4.23 -27.67 6.70
N MET A 356 3.71 -27.86 5.49
CA MET A 356 2.30 -28.17 5.24
C MET A 356 2.20 -29.53 4.59
N ASP A 357 1.42 -30.42 5.21
CA ASP A 357 1.16 -31.75 4.67
C ASP A 357 -0.07 -31.70 3.75
N GLY A 358 0.16 -31.38 2.48
CA GLY A 358 -0.88 -31.19 1.48
C GLY A 358 -0.33 -31.17 0.05
N GLN A 359 -1.22 -30.89 -0.90
CA GLN A 359 -0.87 -30.78 -2.32
C GLN A 359 -1.29 -29.41 -2.89
N THR A 360 -0.76 -29.04 -4.06
CA THR A 360 -1.19 -27.80 -4.73
C THR A 360 -2.63 -27.93 -5.24
N LEU A 361 -3.33 -26.82 -5.47
CA LEU A 361 -4.63 -26.88 -6.12
C LEU A 361 -4.54 -27.36 -7.58
N SER A 362 -3.37 -27.23 -8.20
CA SER A 362 -3.07 -27.74 -9.54
C SER A 362 -3.15 -29.27 -9.55
N ASP A 363 -2.47 -29.91 -8.60
CA ASP A 363 -2.48 -31.37 -8.40
C ASP A 363 -3.86 -31.84 -7.92
N TRP A 364 -4.46 -31.14 -6.95
CA TRP A 364 -5.79 -31.46 -6.43
C TRP A 364 -6.87 -31.46 -7.52
N LYS A 365 -6.81 -30.52 -8.47
CA LYS A 365 -7.73 -30.47 -9.62
C LYS A 365 -7.59 -31.71 -10.51
N HIS A 366 -6.38 -32.29 -10.61
CA HIS A 366 -6.16 -33.51 -11.36
C HIS A 366 -6.80 -34.72 -10.65
N ASP A 367 -6.65 -34.80 -9.33
CA ASP A 367 -7.24 -35.85 -8.49
C ASP A 367 -8.78 -35.75 -8.40
N VAL A 368 -9.31 -34.52 -8.40
CA VAL A 368 -10.74 -34.21 -8.27
C VAL A 368 -11.21 -33.40 -9.49
N PRO A 369 -11.38 -34.02 -10.66
CA PRO A 369 -11.65 -33.29 -11.90
C PRO A 369 -13.05 -32.66 -11.97
N HIS A 370 -13.99 -33.13 -11.14
CA HIS A 370 -15.40 -32.70 -11.13
C HIS A 370 -15.84 -32.37 -9.69
N PRO A 371 -15.27 -31.33 -9.07
CA PRO A 371 -15.55 -31.04 -7.66
C PRO A 371 -16.97 -30.52 -7.47
N GLU A 372 -17.54 -30.79 -6.30
CA GLU A 372 -18.82 -30.21 -5.88
C GLU A 372 -18.71 -28.68 -5.78
N ILE A 373 -19.77 -27.97 -6.16
CA ILE A 373 -19.79 -26.49 -6.12
C ILE A 373 -19.50 -25.98 -4.70
N THR A 374 -20.00 -26.69 -3.69
CA THR A 374 -19.78 -26.38 -2.26
C THR A 374 -18.31 -26.49 -1.86
N GLN A 375 -17.59 -27.48 -2.40
CA GLN A 375 -16.17 -27.68 -2.14
C GLN A 375 -15.34 -26.55 -2.74
N VAL A 376 -15.61 -26.16 -3.99
CA VAL A 376 -14.92 -25.02 -4.61
C VAL A 376 -15.23 -23.73 -3.86
N ARG A 377 -16.47 -23.50 -3.42
CA ARG A 377 -16.83 -22.34 -2.60
C ARG A 377 -16.03 -22.25 -1.31
N SER A 378 -15.86 -23.37 -0.60
CA SER A 378 -15.04 -23.44 0.62
C SER A 378 -13.57 -23.06 0.34
N ILE A 379 -13.02 -23.52 -0.79
CA ILE A 379 -11.66 -23.15 -1.21
C ILE A 379 -11.57 -21.64 -1.48
N ILE A 380 -12.50 -21.10 -2.27
CA ILE A 380 -12.53 -19.66 -2.61
C ILE A 380 -12.72 -18.79 -1.36
N GLU A 381 -13.55 -19.21 -0.41
CA GLU A 381 -13.74 -18.51 0.87
C GLU A 381 -12.42 -18.38 1.64
N GLN A 382 -11.66 -19.47 1.76
CA GLN A 382 -10.38 -19.46 2.45
C GLN A 382 -9.32 -18.60 1.72
N ILE A 383 -9.28 -18.63 0.39
CA ILE A 383 -8.42 -17.73 -0.39
C ILE A 383 -8.84 -16.26 -0.18
N VAL A 384 -10.14 -15.96 -0.13
CA VAL A 384 -10.64 -14.61 0.19
C VAL A 384 -10.18 -14.16 1.58
N HIS A 385 -10.21 -15.05 2.58
CA HIS A 385 -9.70 -14.72 3.91
C HIS A 385 -8.21 -14.37 3.89
N ALA A 386 -7.41 -15.15 3.14
CA ALA A 386 -5.99 -14.85 2.92
C ALA A 386 -5.79 -13.50 2.22
N LEU A 387 -6.43 -13.26 1.07
CA LEU A 387 -6.30 -12.00 0.29
C LEU A 387 -6.76 -10.77 1.09
N ARG A 388 -7.76 -10.91 1.96
CA ARG A 388 -8.16 -9.84 2.88
C ARG A 388 -7.09 -9.53 3.92
N ALA A 389 -6.26 -10.51 4.31
CA ALA A 389 -5.11 -10.25 5.17
C ALA A 389 -4.05 -9.40 4.45
N PHE A 390 -3.73 -9.73 3.19
CA PHE A 390 -2.88 -8.91 2.32
C PHE A 390 -3.45 -7.49 2.16
N GLN A 391 -4.73 -7.37 1.82
CA GLN A 391 -5.39 -6.07 1.61
C GLN A 391 -5.37 -5.19 2.87
N ARG A 392 -5.55 -5.75 4.07
CA ARG A 392 -5.47 -4.99 5.34
C ARG A 392 -4.07 -4.39 5.56
N LEU A 393 -3.05 -5.03 5.00
CA LEU A 393 -1.67 -4.61 5.06
C LEU A 393 -1.23 -3.80 3.82
N ASP A 394 -2.16 -3.41 2.93
CA ASP A 394 -1.88 -2.74 1.64
C ASP A 394 -0.88 -3.53 0.78
N MET A 395 -1.05 -4.85 0.78
CA MET A 395 -0.31 -5.76 -0.06
C MET A 395 -1.19 -6.32 -1.16
N VAL A 396 -0.60 -6.53 -2.34
CA VAL A 396 -1.24 -7.14 -3.52
C VAL A 396 -0.43 -8.37 -3.90
N HIS A 397 -1.06 -9.53 -4.09
CA HIS A 397 -0.38 -10.80 -4.33
C HIS A 397 0.33 -10.85 -5.69
N ARG A 398 -0.35 -10.40 -6.75
CA ARG A 398 0.15 -10.29 -8.14
C ARG A 398 0.42 -11.60 -8.89
N ASP A 399 0.70 -12.73 -8.22
CA ASP A 399 0.85 -14.05 -8.86
C ASP A 399 -0.08 -15.10 -8.24
N LEU A 400 -1.38 -14.83 -8.19
CA LEU A 400 -2.36 -15.78 -7.67
C LEU A 400 -2.72 -16.82 -8.74
N LYS A 401 -2.36 -18.08 -8.53
CA LYS A 401 -2.61 -19.22 -9.44
C LYS A 401 -2.76 -20.53 -8.65
N LEU A 402 -3.20 -21.59 -9.32
CA LEU A 402 -3.42 -22.90 -8.67
C LEU A 402 -2.16 -23.48 -8.01
N ASP A 403 -0.98 -23.28 -8.61
CA ASP A 403 0.29 -23.78 -8.06
C ASP A 403 0.72 -23.05 -6.78
N ASN A 404 0.21 -21.83 -6.57
CA ASN A 404 0.52 -20.98 -5.41
C ASN A 404 -0.52 -21.13 -4.28
N VAL A 405 -1.34 -22.18 -4.33
CA VAL A 405 -2.33 -22.48 -3.28
C VAL A 405 -2.23 -23.96 -2.92
N MET A 406 -2.04 -24.26 -1.64
CA MET A 406 -2.06 -25.64 -1.13
C MET A 406 -3.36 -25.97 -0.43
N ILE A 407 -3.74 -27.25 -0.50
CA ILE A 407 -4.87 -27.84 0.22
C ILE A 407 -4.41 -29.12 0.94
N ASP A 408 -4.74 -29.26 2.22
CA ASP A 408 -4.46 -30.47 3.00
C ASP A 408 -5.63 -31.48 2.97
N ALA A 409 -5.42 -32.65 3.57
CA ALA A 409 -6.43 -33.70 3.65
C ALA A 409 -7.70 -33.30 4.45
N HIS A 410 -7.62 -32.24 5.26
CA HIS A 410 -8.75 -31.69 6.03
C HIS A 410 -9.47 -30.56 5.27
N GLY A 411 -9.01 -30.20 4.07
CA GLY A 411 -9.57 -29.12 3.26
C GLY A 411 -9.12 -27.72 3.70
N LYS A 412 -8.08 -27.60 4.54
CA LYS A 412 -7.48 -26.30 4.87
C LYS A 412 -6.69 -25.81 3.66
N VAL A 413 -6.98 -24.58 3.25
CA VAL A 413 -6.35 -23.91 2.13
C VAL A 413 -5.34 -22.89 2.61
N THR A 414 -4.14 -22.91 2.04
CA THR A 414 -3.05 -22.00 2.40
C THR A 414 -2.42 -21.41 1.15
N LEU A 415 -2.34 -20.08 1.08
CA LEU A 415 -1.57 -19.39 0.04
C LEU A 415 -0.07 -19.58 0.29
N ILE A 416 0.64 -19.94 -0.77
CA ILE A 416 2.08 -20.17 -0.79
C ILE A 416 2.72 -19.31 -1.89
N ASP A 417 3.96 -18.90 -1.69
CA ASP A 417 4.74 -18.04 -2.60
C ASP A 417 4.20 -16.61 -2.79
N TYR A 418 4.93 -15.65 -2.21
CA TYR A 418 4.63 -14.22 -2.29
C TYR A 418 5.82 -13.42 -2.82
N GLY A 419 6.66 -14.04 -3.67
CA GLY A 419 7.82 -13.37 -4.27
C GLY A 419 7.47 -12.17 -5.16
N THR A 420 6.23 -12.11 -5.67
CA THR A 420 5.72 -11.03 -6.53
C THR A 420 4.90 -9.98 -5.78
N VAL A 421 4.73 -10.10 -4.47
CA VAL A 421 3.83 -9.22 -3.71
C VAL A 421 4.26 -7.75 -3.82
N SER A 422 3.31 -6.86 -4.13
CA SER A 422 3.50 -5.41 -3.98
C SER A 422 3.21 -5.00 -2.55
N VAL A 423 3.99 -4.09 -1.99
CA VAL A 423 3.76 -3.52 -0.65
C VAL A 423 3.75 -2.00 -0.80
N ALA A 424 2.62 -1.36 -0.52
CA ALA A 424 2.47 0.07 -0.77
C ALA A 424 3.54 0.93 -0.07
N ALA A 425 3.91 0.60 1.17
CA ALA A 425 4.98 1.29 1.90
C ALA A 425 6.39 1.14 1.30
N MET A 426 6.63 0.07 0.53
CA MET A 426 7.89 -0.17 -0.18
C MET A 426 7.88 0.50 -1.55
N ASP A 427 6.74 0.47 -2.26
CA ASP A 427 6.57 1.15 -3.56
C ASP A 427 6.74 2.69 -3.42
N GLU A 428 6.41 3.26 -2.24
CA GLU A 428 6.74 4.65 -1.87
C GLU A 428 8.25 4.94 -1.85
N SER A 429 9.07 3.95 -1.48
CA SER A 429 10.53 4.06 -1.34
C SER A 429 11.32 3.63 -2.58
N VAL A 430 10.74 2.81 -3.46
CA VAL A 430 11.39 2.18 -4.63
C VAL A 430 10.79 2.71 -5.94
N LYS A 431 10.56 4.03 -6.04
CA LYS A 431 10.12 4.66 -7.31
C LYS A 431 11.16 4.57 -8.46
N GLN A 432 12.31 3.93 -8.26
CA GLN A 432 13.43 3.92 -9.22
C GLN A 432 13.62 2.63 -10.02
N ILE A 433 12.89 1.55 -9.74
CA ILE A 433 12.94 0.35 -10.57
C ILE A 433 11.51 0.07 -11.02
N ALA A 434 11.13 0.62 -12.16
CA ALA A 434 9.90 0.22 -12.82
C ALA A 434 10.00 -1.29 -13.09
N ASP A 435 8.92 -2.03 -12.84
CA ASP A 435 8.83 -3.41 -13.32
C ASP A 435 8.86 -3.35 -14.86
N ASP A 436 10.00 -3.65 -15.50
CA ASP A 436 10.14 -3.65 -16.97
C ASP A 436 9.27 -4.72 -17.66
N CYS A 437 8.61 -5.58 -16.88
CA CYS A 437 7.77 -6.68 -17.36
C CYS A 437 6.62 -6.98 -16.38
N PRO A 438 5.41 -7.34 -16.86
CA PRO A 438 4.32 -7.79 -15.99
C PRO A 438 4.73 -9.03 -15.19
N GLN A 439 4.53 -9.00 -13.87
CA GLN A 439 4.76 -10.17 -13.00
C GLN A 439 3.54 -11.11 -13.01
N GLY A 440 3.78 -12.42 -12.98
CA GLY A 440 2.77 -13.47 -12.83
C GLY A 440 2.55 -14.35 -14.07
N THR A 441 1.79 -15.43 -13.92
CA THR A 441 1.41 -16.31 -15.04
C THR A 441 0.32 -15.65 -15.91
N VAL A 442 0.62 -15.42 -17.19
CA VAL A 442 -0.22 -14.69 -18.17
C VAL A 442 -1.71 -15.09 -18.15
N ASP A 443 -2.03 -16.37 -17.97
CA ASP A 443 -3.42 -16.86 -17.95
C ASP A 443 -4.23 -16.44 -16.72
N TYR A 444 -3.57 -16.11 -15.61
CA TYR A 444 -4.19 -15.66 -14.35
C TYR A 444 -4.04 -14.15 -14.12
N THR A 445 -3.05 -13.52 -14.76
CA THR A 445 -2.78 -12.09 -14.60
C THR A 445 -3.93 -11.24 -15.16
N ALA A 446 -4.30 -10.21 -14.40
CA ALA A 446 -5.37 -9.32 -14.79
C ALA A 446 -4.97 -8.47 -16.03
N PRO A 447 -5.93 -8.13 -16.92
CA PRO A 447 -5.64 -7.39 -18.15
C PRO A 447 -4.93 -6.06 -17.92
N GLU A 448 -5.35 -5.29 -16.92
CA GLU A 448 -4.75 -4.01 -16.57
C GLU A 448 -3.27 -4.14 -16.17
N THR A 449 -2.90 -5.23 -15.48
CA THR A 449 -1.50 -5.48 -15.10
C THR A 449 -0.64 -5.79 -16.31
N LEU A 450 -1.19 -6.44 -17.34
CA LEU A 450 -0.49 -6.69 -18.60
C LEU A 450 -0.38 -5.43 -19.48
N ILE A 451 -1.34 -4.51 -19.39
CA ILE A 451 -1.40 -3.30 -20.23
C ILE A 451 -0.63 -2.13 -19.62
N SER A 452 -0.80 -1.87 -18.32
CA SER A 452 -0.28 -0.67 -17.64
C SER A 452 0.73 -0.97 -16.53
N LEU A 453 1.07 -2.25 -16.30
CA LEU A 453 1.95 -2.69 -15.21
C LEU A 453 1.45 -2.33 -13.81
N HIS A 454 0.20 -1.88 -13.70
CA HIS A 454 -0.45 -1.58 -12.44
C HIS A 454 -1.23 -2.79 -11.93
N ALA A 455 -1.07 -3.10 -10.65
CA ALA A 455 -1.83 -4.14 -9.98
C ALA A 455 -2.37 -3.61 -8.65
N ASP A 456 -3.65 -3.88 -8.39
CA ASP A 456 -4.31 -3.59 -7.12
C ASP A 456 -5.07 -4.83 -6.63
N PHE A 457 -5.84 -4.69 -5.54
CA PHE A 457 -6.63 -5.81 -5.02
C PHE A 457 -7.68 -6.32 -6.02
N LYS A 458 -8.11 -5.51 -7.01
CA LYS A 458 -9.03 -5.95 -8.06
C LYS A 458 -8.31 -6.80 -9.10
N SER A 459 -7.01 -6.64 -9.27
CA SER A 459 -6.18 -7.55 -10.07
C SER A 459 -6.14 -8.93 -9.41
N ASP A 460 -5.88 -9.02 -8.10
CA ASP A 460 -5.96 -10.29 -7.36
C ASP A 460 -7.38 -10.91 -7.41
N MET A 461 -8.42 -10.08 -7.41
CA MET A 461 -9.81 -10.53 -7.56
C MET A 461 -10.08 -11.16 -8.93
N PHE A 462 -9.48 -10.65 -10.00
CA PHE A 462 -9.56 -11.26 -11.31
C PHE A 462 -8.89 -12.64 -11.31
N SER A 463 -7.67 -12.73 -10.78
CA SER A 463 -6.93 -14.00 -10.67
C SER A 463 -7.70 -15.02 -9.82
N LEU A 464 -8.32 -14.59 -8.72
CA LEU A 464 -9.21 -15.43 -7.92
C LEU A 464 -10.44 -15.91 -8.72
N GLY A 465 -11.01 -15.04 -9.56
CA GLY A 465 -12.07 -15.40 -10.49
C GLY A 465 -11.63 -16.47 -11.50
N VAL A 466 -10.38 -16.41 -11.99
CA VAL A 466 -9.80 -17.41 -12.90
C VAL A 466 -9.66 -18.74 -12.17
N ILE A 467 -9.12 -18.75 -10.95
CA ILE A 467 -9.03 -19.95 -10.10
C ILE A 467 -10.42 -20.56 -9.87
N ALA A 468 -11.41 -19.76 -9.48
CA ALA A 468 -12.77 -20.25 -9.24
C ALA A 468 -13.39 -20.88 -10.49
N TYR A 469 -13.22 -20.21 -11.64
CA TYR A 469 -13.71 -20.71 -12.93
C TYR A 469 -13.05 -22.05 -13.30
N GLU A 470 -11.72 -22.11 -13.15
CA GLU A 470 -10.94 -23.29 -13.53
C GLU A 470 -11.18 -24.47 -12.61
N LEU A 471 -11.29 -24.28 -11.30
CA LEU A 471 -11.64 -25.37 -10.37
C LEU A 471 -13.03 -25.94 -10.67
N LEU A 472 -13.99 -25.12 -11.11
CA LEU A 472 -15.35 -25.56 -11.40
C LEU A 472 -15.47 -26.37 -12.70
N CYS A 473 -14.63 -26.14 -13.70
CA CYS A 473 -14.80 -26.74 -15.04
C CYS A 473 -13.52 -27.21 -15.76
N SER A 474 -12.35 -27.07 -15.15
CA SER A 474 -11.03 -27.40 -15.73
C SER A 474 -10.72 -26.72 -17.07
N LYS A 475 -11.31 -25.53 -17.31
CA LYS A 475 -11.06 -24.66 -18.46
C LYS A 475 -10.78 -23.24 -17.99
N LEU A 476 -10.15 -22.43 -18.84
CA LEU A 476 -9.94 -21.00 -18.59
C LEU A 476 -11.12 -20.15 -19.11
N PRO A 477 -11.41 -19.00 -18.49
CA PRO A 477 -12.50 -18.12 -18.92
C PRO A 477 -12.22 -17.38 -20.24
N TYR A 478 -10.94 -17.25 -20.59
CA TYR A 478 -10.44 -16.57 -21.78
C TYR A 478 -9.52 -17.49 -22.59
N LYS A 479 -9.24 -17.10 -23.83
CA LYS A 479 -8.20 -17.76 -24.63
C LYS A 479 -6.83 -17.33 -24.12
N THR A 480 -5.91 -18.29 -24.02
CA THR A 480 -4.51 -18.03 -23.67
C THR A 480 -3.88 -17.07 -24.67
N LEU A 481 -3.21 -16.05 -24.13
CA LEU A 481 -2.45 -15.09 -24.94
C LEU A 481 -1.13 -15.72 -25.40
N PRO A 482 -0.65 -15.38 -26.60
CA PRO A 482 0.70 -15.76 -27.02
C PRO A 482 1.76 -15.14 -26.09
N ILE A 483 2.80 -15.91 -25.75
CA ILE A 483 3.86 -15.54 -24.79
C ILE A 483 4.58 -14.22 -25.16
N ASN A 484 4.65 -13.88 -26.45
CA ASN A 484 5.35 -12.68 -26.95
C ASN A 484 4.41 -11.51 -27.31
N HIS A 485 3.16 -11.53 -26.85
CA HIS A 485 2.18 -10.52 -27.20
C HIS A 485 1.82 -9.65 -25.98
N THR A 486 2.33 -8.41 -25.96
CA THR A 486 1.89 -7.40 -25.00
C THR A 486 0.56 -6.79 -25.45
N PRO A 487 -0.54 -7.01 -24.73
CA PRO A 487 -1.83 -6.46 -25.10
C PRO A 487 -1.84 -4.94 -24.93
N ILE A 488 -2.43 -4.22 -25.90
CA ILE A 488 -2.56 -2.75 -25.88
C ILE A 488 -3.95 -2.34 -25.36
N ASP A 489 -4.94 -3.22 -25.48
CA ASP A 489 -6.32 -2.99 -25.08
C ASP A 489 -6.98 -4.26 -24.55
N TYR A 490 -8.23 -4.13 -24.09
CA TYR A 490 -9.02 -5.22 -23.50
C TYR A 490 -9.70 -6.15 -24.53
N SER A 491 -9.44 -6.00 -25.84
CA SER A 491 -10.22 -6.69 -26.90
C SER A 491 -10.10 -8.21 -26.87
N HIS A 492 -9.00 -8.73 -26.31
CA HIS A 492 -8.70 -10.15 -26.21
C HIS A 492 -9.55 -10.88 -25.15
N TRP A 493 -10.13 -10.16 -24.18
CA TRP A 493 -10.85 -10.77 -23.05
C TRP A 493 -12.35 -10.85 -23.29
N GLN A 494 -12.75 -11.84 -24.10
CA GLN A 494 -14.16 -12.22 -24.28
C GLN A 494 -14.53 -13.37 -23.35
N TYR A 495 -15.36 -13.09 -22.35
CA TYR A 495 -15.74 -14.07 -21.33
C TYR A 495 -16.53 -15.22 -21.93
N THR A 496 -16.08 -16.45 -21.67
CA THR A 496 -16.84 -17.66 -22.01
C THR A 496 -17.68 -18.09 -20.82
N SER A 497 -19.02 -18.13 -20.97
CA SER A 497 -19.91 -18.60 -19.89
C SER A 497 -19.52 -20.02 -19.45
N ILE A 498 -19.36 -20.21 -18.13
CA ILE A 498 -18.98 -21.50 -17.56
C ILE A 498 -20.04 -22.58 -17.82
N ARG A 499 -21.30 -22.16 -18.01
CA ARG A 499 -22.43 -23.05 -18.32
C ARG A 499 -22.30 -23.77 -19.66
N LYS A 500 -21.39 -23.32 -20.53
CA LYS A 500 -21.00 -24.03 -21.76
C LYS A 500 -20.23 -25.32 -21.45
N TYR A 501 -19.46 -25.32 -20.36
CA TYR A 501 -18.62 -26.44 -19.94
C TYR A 501 -19.26 -27.27 -18.83
N ARG A 502 -20.06 -26.64 -17.95
CA ARG A 502 -20.70 -27.29 -16.81
C ARG A 502 -22.14 -26.78 -16.62
N ALA A 503 -23.12 -27.54 -17.10
CA ALA A 503 -24.50 -27.10 -17.25
C ALA A 503 -25.31 -26.99 -15.93
N ASP A 504 -24.90 -27.73 -14.90
CA ASP A 504 -25.46 -27.69 -13.53
C ASP A 504 -25.16 -26.39 -12.79
N ILE A 505 -24.20 -25.59 -13.28
CA ILE A 505 -23.89 -24.29 -12.68
C ILE A 505 -25.10 -23.35 -12.80
N PRO A 506 -25.60 -22.84 -11.66
CA PRO A 506 -26.68 -21.87 -11.67
C PRO A 506 -26.31 -20.61 -12.44
N PHE A 507 -27.27 -20.03 -13.15
CA PHE A 507 -27.05 -18.80 -13.93
C PHE A 507 -26.45 -17.66 -13.10
N TRP A 508 -26.91 -17.50 -11.86
CA TRP A 508 -26.42 -16.44 -10.97
C TRP A 508 -24.95 -16.63 -10.57
N LEU A 509 -24.46 -17.87 -10.51
CA LEU A 509 -23.06 -18.16 -10.20
C LEU A 509 -22.15 -17.79 -11.38
N ASP A 510 -22.59 -18.11 -12.62
CA ASP A 510 -21.91 -17.66 -13.84
C ASP A 510 -21.86 -16.13 -13.95
N GLN A 511 -22.92 -15.43 -13.52
CA GLN A 511 -22.92 -13.96 -13.48
C GLN A 511 -21.93 -13.40 -12.44
N ALA A 512 -21.79 -14.05 -11.29
CA ALA A 512 -20.79 -13.65 -10.28
C ALA A 512 -19.37 -13.80 -10.82
N LEU A 513 -19.07 -14.93 -11.47
CA LEU A 513 -17.77 -15.16 -12.13
C LEU A 513 -17.52 -14.14 -13.25
N MET A 514 -18.51 -13.90 -14.12
CA MET A 514 -18.42 -12.92 -15.21
C MET A 514 -18.12 -11.51 -14.69
N LYS A 515 -18.69 -11.12 -13.53
CA LYS A 515 -18.41 -9.82 -12.92
C LYS A 515 -17.01 -9.76 -12.31
N ALA A 516 -16.58 -10.79 -11.57
CA ALA A 516 -15.23 -10.85 -11.01
C ALA A 516 -14.14 -10.85 -12.12
N LEU A 517 -14.44 -11.49 -13.25
CA LEU A 517 -13.57 -11.60 -14.41
C LEU A 517 -13.73 -10.42 -15.38
N ALA A 518 -14.51 -9.39 -15.07
CA ALA A 518 -14.70 -8.28 -16.01
C ALA A 518 -13.32 -7.70 -16.44
N PRO A 519 -13.04 -7.52 -17.75
CA PRO A 519 -11.69 -7.13 -18.18
C PRO A 519 -11.26 -5.79 -17.59
N LYS A 520 -12.21 -4.87 -17.46
CA LYS A 520 -12.04 -3.56 -16.87
C LYS A 520 -12.22 -3.60 -15.35
N PRO A 521 -11.24 -3.14 -14.54
CA PRO A 521 -11.30 -3.21 -13.07
C PRO A 521 -12.49 -2.48 -12.45
N GLU A 522 -12.95 -1.38 -13.06
CA GLU A 522 -14.11 -0.60 -12.59
C GLU A 522 -15.43 -1.37 -12.67
N LEU A 523 -15.50 -2.44 -13.46
CA LEU A 523 -16.68 -3.29 -13.60
C LEU A 523 -16.66 -4.51 -12.64
N ARG A 524 -15.55 -4.73 -11.93
CA ARG A 524 -15.42 -5.80 -10.92
C ARG A 524 -16.05 -5.38 -9.59
N TYR A 525 -16.05 -6.29 -8.62
CA TYR A 525 -16.54 -5.99 -7.27
C TYR A 525 -15.66 -4.96 -6.56
N HIS A 526 -16.25 -4.21 -5.63
CA HIS A 526 -15.52 -3.23 -4.83
C HIS A 526 -14.83 -3.85 -3.61
N ALA A 527 -15.23 -5.07 -3.22
CA ALA A 527 -14.63 -5.82 -2.13
C ALA A 527 -14.70 -7.33 -2.37
N PHE A 528 -13.71 -8.08 -1.87
CA PHE A 528 -13.72 -9.56 -1.92
C PHE A 528 -14.95 -10.17 -1.25
N SER A 529 -15.50 -9.52 -0.22
CA SER A 529 -16.71 -9.97 0.47
C SER A 529 -17.95 -9.93 -0.42
N GLU A 530 -18.03 -9.00 -1.38
CA GLU A 530 -19.15 -8.94 -2.33
C GLU A 530 -19.08 -10.11 -3.30
N PHE A 531 -17.89 -10.39 -3.84
CA PHE A 531 -17.67 -11.56 -4.69
C PHE A 531 -18.00 -12.86 -3.94
N LEU A 532 -17.52 -12.99 -2.70
CA LEU A 532 -17.79 -14.16 -1.87
C LEU A 532 -19.29 -14.31 -1.53
N ALA A 533 -20.02 -13.20 -1.36
CA ALA A 533 -21.46 -13.25 -1.16
C ALA A 533 -22.18 -13.77 -2.41
N ASP A 534 -21.85 -13.23 -3.58
CA ASP A 534 -22.49 -13.55 -4.85
C ASP A 534 -22.11 -14.93 -5.41
N ILE A 535 -20.93 -15.47 -5.07
CA ILE A 535 -20.56 -16.84 -5.42
C ILE A 535 -21.34 -17.86 -4.58
N ASN A 536 -21.77 -17.48 -3.37
CA ASN A 536 -22.47 -18.35 -2.42
C ASN A 536 -24.01 -18.21 -2.49
N LYS A 537 -24.52 -17.03 -2.86
CA LYS A 537 -25.96 -16.73 -2.85
C LYS A 537 -26.40 -15.99 -4.12
N PRO A 538 -27.63 -16.21 -4.59
CA PRO A 538 -28.16 -15.48 -5.74
C PRO A 538 -28.27 -13.96 -5.46
N ASN A 539 -27.80 -13.14 -6.40
CA ASN A 539 -27.96 -11.68 -6.36
C ASN A 539 -29.02 -11.21 -7.38
N PRO A 540 -30.20 -10.72 -6.93
CA PRO A 540 -31.27 -10.27 -7.82
C PRO A 540 -30.88 -9.11 -8.76
N LEU A 541 -29.94 -8.26 -8.35
CA LEU A 541 -29.48 -7.10 -9.14
C LEU A 541 -28.67 -7.54 -10.36
N LEU A 542 -27.84 -8.59 -10.21
CA LEU A 542 -27.09 -9.17 -11.33
C LEU A 542 -28.02 -9.90 -12.31
N GLN A 543 -29.00 -10.64 -11.80
CA GLN A 543 -29.97 -11.36 -12.64
C GLN A 543 -30.82 -10.42 -13.50
N SER A 544 -31.32 -9.34 -12.91
CA SER A 544 -32.14 -8.34 -13.61
C SER A 544 -31.35 -7.55 -14.66
N SER A 545 -30.07 -7.24 -14.38
CA SER A 545 -29.18 -6.57 -15.32
C SER A 545 -28.81 -7.45 -16.52
N ALA A 546 -28.57 -8.74 -16.28
CA ALA A 546 -28.29 -9.70 -17.34
C ALA A 546 -29.49 -9.86 -18.30
N ASN A 547 -30.71 -9.85 -17.77
CA ASN A 547 -31.95 -9.89 -18.55
C ASN A 547 -32.20 -8.65 -19.41
N LYS A 548 -31.55 -7.51 -19.10
CA LYS A 548 -31.62 -6.27 -19.89
C LYS A 548 -30.59 -6.18 -21.02
N ILE A 549 -29.68 -7.15 -21.15
CA ILE A 549 -28.71 -7.17 -22.26
C ILE A 549 -29.48 -7.39 -23.58
N SER A 550 -29.50 -6.35 -24.44
CA SER A 550 -30.16 -6.35 -25.75
C SER A 550 -29.81 -7.60 -26.58
N ILE A 551 -30.81 -8.13 -27.31
CA ILE A 551 -30.70 -9.31 -28.20
C ILE A 551 -29.51 -9.16 -29.17
N MET A 552 -29.20 -7.92 -29.55
CA MET A 552 -28.06 -7.55 -30.41
C MET A 552 -26.69 -7.96 -29.84
N LYS A 553 -26.53 -7.99 -28.50
CA LYS A 553 -25.31 -8.49 -27.83
C LYS A 553 -25.32 -10.00 -27.64
N ARG A 554 -26.51 -10.63 -27.53
CA ARG A 554 -26.65 -12.07 -27.26
C ARG A 554 -26.52 -12.93 -28.51
N ALA A 555 -27.00 -12.45 -29.66
CA ALA A 555 -26.98 -13.20 -30.91
C ALA A 555 -26.83 -12.23 -32.11
N PRO A 556 -25.69 -11.53 -32.25
CA PRO A 556 -25.50 -10.49 -33.28
C PRO A 556 -25.74 -11.03 -34.69
N VAL A 557 -25.28 -12.25 -34.98
CA VAL A 557 -25.49 -12.90 -36.28
C VAL A 557 -26.97 -13.14 -36.57
N LEU A 558 -27.76 -13.51 -35.56
CA LEU A 558 -29.19 -13.80 -35.71
C LEU A 558 -29.96 -12.51 -35.98
N VAL A 559 -29.60 -11.41 -35.31
CA VAL A 559 -30.14 -10.07 -35.57
C VAL A 559 -29.80 -9.60 -36.97
N TRP A 560 -28.53 -9.71 -37.40
CA TRP A 560 -28.14 -9.33 -38.76
C TRP A 560 -28.81 -10.21 -39.83
N LYS A 561 -29.01 -11.50 -39.56
CA LYS A 561 -29.81 -12.40 -40.43
C LYS A 561 -31.27 -11.95 -40.53
N SER A 562 -31.90 -11.61 -39.41
CA SER A 562 -33.28 -11.11 -39.38
C SER A 562 -33.42 -9.77 -40.11
N ILE A 563 -32.50 -8.82 -39.89
CA ILE A 563 -32.48 -7.54 -40.60
C ILE A 563 -32.30 -7.77 -42.10
N SER A 564 -31.34 -8.61 -42.50
CA SER A 564 -31.10 -8.93 -43.91
C SER A 564 -32.32 -9.60 -44.56
N LEU A 565 -32.99 -10.51 -43.86
CA LEU A 565 -34.22 -11.15 -44.33
C LEU A 565 -35.37 -10.15 -44.49
N CYS A 566 -35.57 -9.25 -43.52
CA CYS A 566 -36.56 -8.18 -43.63
C CYS A 566 -36.28 -7.25 -44.81
N LEU A 567 -35.02 -6.83 -45.01
CA LEU A 567 -34.63 -6.00 -46.14
C LEU A 567 -34.85 -6.72 -47.48
N PHE A 568 -34.57 -8.02 -47.54
CA PHE A 568 -34.83 -8.84 -48.73
C PHE A 568 -36.34 -8.94 -49.05
N ILE A 569 -37.19 -9.13 -48.04
CA ILE A 569 -38.65 -9.15 -48.21
C ILE A 569 -39.16 -7.78 -48.69
N ILE A 570 -38.67 -6.68 -48.10
CA ILE A 570 -39.03 -5.32 -48.53
C ILE A 570 -38.63 -5.10 -49.99
N LEU A 571 -37.43 -5.54 -50.39
CA LEU A 571 -36.97 -5.46 -51.78
C LEU A 571 -37.90 -6.21 -52.73
N LEU A 572 -38.32 -7.43 -52.37
CA LEU A 572 -39.28 -8.21 -53.15
C LEU A 572 -40.64 -7.51 -53.27
N CYS A 573 -41.16 -6.95 -52.18
CA CYS A 573 -42.41 -6.19 -52.21
C CYS A 573 -42.31 -4.96 -53.12
N VAL A 574 -41.20 -4.22 -53.06
CA VAL A 574 -40.97 -3.07 -53.96
C VAL A 574 -40.89 -3.51 -55.42
N LEU A 575 -40.27 -4.66 -55.70
CA LEU A 575 -40.17 -5.19 -57.06
C LEU A 575 -41.53 -5.62 -57.62
N ILE A 576 -42.39 -6.21 -56.78
CA ILE A 576 -43.76 -6.61 -57.11
C ILE A 576 -44.67 -5.40 -57.33
N ILE A 577 -44.45 -4.29 -56.62
CA ILE A 577 -45.25 -3.06 -56.77
C ILE A 577 -44.82 -2.27 -58.03
N LYS A 578 -43.60 -2.50 -58.55
CA LYS A 578 -43.04 -1.80 -59.71
C LYS A 578 -43.27 -2.50 -61.05
N ASN A 579 -43.73 -3.76 -61.03
CA ASN A 579 -44.23 -4.50 -62.19
C ASN A 579 -45.76 -4.52 -62.15
#